data_AF-A0A806X3R5-F1
#
_entry.id   AF-A0A806X3R5-F1
#
_cell.length_a   1.000
_cell.length_b   1.000
_cell.length_c   1.000
_cell.angle_alpha   90.00
_cell.angle_beta   90.00
_cell.angle_gamma   90.00
#
_symmetry.space_group_name_H-M   'P 1'
#
loop_
_entity.id
_entity.type
_entity.pdbx_description
1 polymer ?
#
loop_
_entity_poly.entity_id
_entity_poly.type
_entity_poly.pdbx_seq_one_letter_code
_entity_poly.pdbx_strand_id
1 'polypeptide(L)'
;MDEEYRKDLQLWFGLSYASFCVMPRVFMEAMPPEWQGKMAQLLSEYDDTIKTNVCGIHSCFVTAKDSNNRFMKMPEDILNYRHPRREFIESFLRK
;
A
#
# COMPACT_ATOMS: atom_id res chain seq x y z
N MET A 1 -3.03 24.66 -0.45
CA MET A 1 -2.88 23.41 0.33
C MET A 1 -1.41 23.05 0.22
N ASP A 2 -0.64 23.17 1.30
CA ASP A 2 0.82 23.04 1.30
C ASP A 2 1.28 21.69 0.76
N GLU A 3 2.31 21.64 -0.09
CA GLU A 3 2.83 20.39 -0.67
C GLU A 3 3.30 19.36 0.38
N GLU A 4 3.39 19.77 1.65
CA GLU A 4 3.79 18.93 2.78
C GLU A 4 2.86 17.73 3.02
N TYR A 5 1.56 17.84 2.73
CA TYR A 5 0.64 16.69 2.88
C TYR A 5 0.96 15.54 1.90
N ARG A 6 1.62 15.82 0.77
CA ARG A 6 2.01 14.79 -0.22
C ARG A 6 3.08 13.83 0.31
N LYS A 7 3.73 14.17 1.43
CA LYS A 7 4.76 13.35 2.07
C LYS A 7 4.20 12.34 3.05
N ASP A 8 2.93 12.46 3.46
CA ASP A 8 2.31 11.52 4.37
C ASP A 8 1.82 10.27 3.62
N LEU A 9 2.57 9.18 3.80
CA LEU A 9 2.29 7.90 3.18
C LEU A 9 0.97 7.29 3.68
N GLN A 10 0.56 7.57 4.93
CA GLN A 10 -0.70 7.07 5.49
C GLN A 10 -1.91 7.61 4.71
N LEU A 11 -1.84 8.86 4.22
CA LEU A 11 -2.92 9.46 3.43
C LEU A 11 -3.16 8.70 2.12
N TRP A 12 -2.10 8.19 1.49
CA TRP A 12 -2.21 7.36 0.28
C TRP A 12 -2.85 6.00 0.54
N PHE A 13 -2.74 5.48 1.75
CA PHE A 13 -3.22 4.13 2.10
C PHE A 13 -4.71 4.12 2.46
N GLY A 14 -5.28 5.27 2.86
CA GLY A 14 -6.73 5.43 3.02
C GLY A 14 -7.51 5.56 1.71
N LEU A 15 -6.84 5.85 0.59
CA LEU A 15 -7.47 6.16 -0.70
C LEU A 15 -7.62 4.92 -1.60
N SER A 16 -8.76 4.84 -2.27
CA SER A 16 -9.17 3.75 -3.16
C SER A 16 -8.32 3.62 -4.45
N TYR A 17 -7.52 4.64 -4.79
CA TYR A 17 -6.80 4.75 -6.06
C TYR A 17 -5.57 3.84 -6.18
N ALA A 18 -4.95 3.40 -5.08
CA ALA A 18 -3.77 2.51 -5.11
C ALA A 18 -4.03 1.11 -4.53
N SER A 19 -5.23 0.58 -4.79
CA SER A 19 -5.72 -0.75 -4.36
C SER A 19 -4.86 -1.94 -4.83
N PHE A 20 -3.88 -1.72 -5.71
CA PHE A 20 -2.95 -2.74 -6.21
C PHE A 20 -1.68 -2.94 -5.37
N CYS A 21 -1.29 -1.97 -4.53
CA CYS A 21 -0.03 -2.04 -3.75
C CYS A 21 -0.18 -2.73 -2.38
N VAL A 22 -0.92 -3.84 -2.26
CA VAL A 22 -1.30 -4.42 -0.95
C VAL A 22 -0.10 -4.71 -0.03
N MET A 23 0.91 -5.45 -0.50
CA MET A 23 2.07 -5.80 0.34
C MET A 23 3.02 -4.60 0.56
N PRO A 24 3.43 -3.83 -0.47
CA PRO A 24 4.26 -2.64 -0.27
C PRO A 24 3.64 -1.62 0.69
N ARG A 25 2.32 -1.45 0.69
CA ARG A 25 1.63 -0.54 1.63
C ARG A 25 1.91 -0.91 3.09
N VAL A 26 1.77 -2.18 3.43
CA VAL A 26 1.94 -2.67 4.80
C VAL A 26 3.39 -2.62 5.25
N PHE A 27 4.32 -3.11 4.42
CA PHE A 27 5.73 -3.19 4.85
C PHE A 27 6.46 -1.85 4.82
N MET A 28 5.98 -0.88 4.03
CA MET A 28 6.59 0.45 3.99
C MET A 28 6.42 1.23 5.29
N GLU A 29 5.44 0.89 6.14
CA GLU A 29 5.33 1.48 7.48
C GLU A 29 6.55 1.18 8.37
N ALA A 30 7.24 0.06 8.15
CA ALA A 30 8.47 -0.28 8.87
C ALA A 30 9.75 0.28 8.22
N MET A 31 9.65 0.91 7.05
CA MET A 31 10.82 1.49 6.38
C MET A 31 11.22 2.83 7.00
N PRO A 32 12.47 3.30 6.82
CA PRO A 32 12.89 4.62 7.30
C PRO A 32 11.99 5.75 6.76
N PRO A 33 11.78 6.85 7.52
CA PRO A 33 10.91 7.96 7.11
C PRO A 33 11.24 8.54 5.72
N GLU A 34 12.52 8.57 5.35
CA GLU A 34 12.96 9.01 4.02
C GLU A 34 12.34 8.15 2.90
N TRP A 35 12.31 6.83 3.08
CA TRP A 35 11.75 5.91 2.07
C TRP A 35 10.24 6.04 1.99
N GLN A 36 9.59 6.21 3.14
CA GLN A 36 8.16 6.46 3.20
C GLN A 36 7.78 7.74 2.42
N GLY A 37 8.53 8.83 2.65
CA GLY A 37 8.34 10.09 1.93
C GLY A 37 8.58 9.97 0.42
N LYS A 38 9.63 9.26 0.00
CA LYS A 38 9.90 9.01 -1.44
C LYS A 38 8.76 8.23 -2.10
N MET A 39 8.20 7.24 -1.42
CA MET A 39 7.06 6.48 -1.96
C MET A 39 5.81 7.36 -2.07
N ALA A 40 5.52 8.17 -1.05
CA ALA A 40 4.37 9.08 -1.08
C ALA A 40 4.48 10.10 -2.23
N GLN A 41 5.68 10.62 -2.47
CA GLN A 41 5.96 11.51 -3.60
C GLN A 41 5.72 10.82 -4.94
N LEU A 42 6.28 9.63 -5.15
CA LEU A 42 6.11 8.88 -6.41
C LEU A 42 4.65 8.51 -6.67
N LEU A 43 3.88 8.15 -5.63
CA LEU A 43 2.45 7.88 -5.76
C LEU A 43 1.68 9.14 -6.17
N SER A 44 2.06 10.31 -5.65
CA SER A 44 1.48 11.60 -6.03
C SER A 44 1.77 11.92 -7.49
N GLU A 45 3.03 11.80 -7.91
CA GLU A 45 3.43 12.01 -9.30
C GLU A 45 2.71 11.05 -10.26
N TYR A 46 2.54 9.79 -9.86
CA TYR A 46 1.80 8.78 -10.63
C TYR A 46 0.33 9.18 -10.83
N ASP A 47 -0.37 9.57 -9.76
CA ASP A 47 -1.79 9.95 -9.81
C ASP A 47 -2.01 11.25 -10.60
N ASP A 48 -1.12 12.24 -10.42
CA ASP A 48 -1.15 13.50 -11.17
C ASP A 48 -0.93 13.27 -12.68
N THR A 49 -0.14 12.25 -13.05
CA THR A 49 0.23 11.96 -14.44
C THR A 49 -0.76 11.02 -15.14
N ILE A 50 -1.23 9.99 -14.43
CA ILE A 50 -2.01 8.90 -15.02
C ILE A 50 -3.47 9.01 -14.60
N LYS A 51 -4.34 9.27 -15.57
CA LYS A 51 -5.80 9.23 -15.38
C LYS A 51 -6.29 7.79 -15.20
N THR A 52 -6.12 7.21 -14.02
CA THR A 52 -6.53 5.83 -13.71
C THR A 52 -8.04 5.61 -13.85
N ASN A 53 -8.84 6.68 -13.70
CA ASN A 53 -10.29 6.65 -13.85
C ASN A 53 -10.78 6.39 -15.29
N VAL A 54 -9.94 6.56 -16.31
CA VAL A 54 -10.34 6.32 -17.71
C VAL A 54 -10.31 4.85 -18.11
N CYS A 55 -9.77 3.98 -17.25
CA CYS A 55 -9.70 2.54 -17.52
C CYS A 55 -11.06 1.82 -17.43
N GLY A 56 -12.14 2.50 -17.01
CA GLY A 56 -13.48 1.90 -16.88
C GLY A 56 -13.57 0.83 -15.78
N ILE A 57 -12.58 0.75 -14.89
CA ILE A 57 -12.51 -0.23 -13.81
C ILE A 57 -13.35 0.28 -12.64
N HIS A 58 -14.40 -0.47 -12.27
CA HIS A 58 -15.24 -0.16 -11.11
C HIS A 58 -14.56 -0.52 -9.78
N SER A 59 -13.84 -1.65 -9.74
CA SER A 59 -13.15 -2.13 -8.53
C SER A 59 -12.08 -3.16 -8.87
N CYS A 60 -10.99 -3.18 -8.09
CA CYS A 60 -9.98 -4.24 -8.10
C CYS A 60 -10.06 -5.06 -6.81
N PHE A 61 -9.92 -6.37 -6.90
CA PHE A 61 -9.76 -7.24 -5.73
C PHE A 61 -8.48 -8.07 -5.86
N VAL A 62 -7.85 -8.35 -4.71
CA VAL A 62 -6.61 -9.12 -4.63
C VAL A 62 -6.90 -10.46 -3.97
N THR A 63 -6.44 -11.55 -4.60
CA THR A 63 -6.55 -12.91 -4.06
C THR A 63 -5.18 -13.46 -3.71
N ALA A 64 -5.06 -14.15 -2.58
CA ALA A 64 -3.84 -14.86 -2.19
C ALA A 64 -3.89 -16.34 -2.56
N LYS A 65 -2.72 -16.90 -2.83
CA LYS A 65 -2.51 -18.34 -2.93
C LYS A 65 -1.42 -18.79 -1.96
N ASP A 66 -1.59 -19.99 -1.43
CA ASP A 66 -0.55 -20.66 -0.63
C ASP A 66 0.57 -21.21 -1.54
N SER A 67 1.59 -21.81 -0.92
CA SER A 67 2.70 -22.46 -1.63
C SER A 67 2.28 -23.64 -2.52
N ASN A 68 1.06 -24.15 -2.36
CA ASN A 68 0.47 -25.24 -3.15
C ASN A 68 -0.49 -24.74 -4.23
N ASN A 69 -0.47 -23.43 -4.55
CA ASN A 69 -1.35 -22.77 -5.52
C ASN A 69 -2.85 -22.80 -5.18
N ARG A 70 -3.21 -23.06 -3.92
CA ARG A 70 -4.61 -23.03 -3.47
C ARG A 70 -4.97 -21.64 -3.01
N PHE A 71 -6.17 -21.19 -3.35
CA PHE A 71 -6.68 -19.91 -2.85
C PHE A 71 -6.76 -19.93 -1.33
N MET A 72 -6.26 -18.87 -0.71
CA MET A 72 -6.29 -18.70 0.74
C MET A 72 -6.79 -17.31 1.12
N LYS A 73 -7.26 -17.18 2.35
CA LYS A 73 -7.52 -15.87 2.93
C LYS A 73 -6.19 -15.16 3.14
N MET A 74 -6.15 -13.87 2.81
CA MET A 74 -5.03 -13.01 3.21
C MET A 74 -4.95 -12.97 4.74
N PRO A 75 -3.73 -12.96 5.33
CA PRO A 75 -3.56 -12.69 6.75
C PRO A 75 -4.22 -11.37 7.12
N GLU A 76 -4.88 -11.31 8.29
CA GLU A 76 -5.65 -10.13 8.72
C GLU A 76 -4.81 -8.86 8.77
N ASP A 77 -3.54 -8.96 9.18
CA ASP A 77 -2.59 -7.85 9.22
C ASP A 77 -2.28 -7.24 7.86
N ILE A 78 -2.32 -8.05 6.81
CA ILE A 78 -2.12 -7.56 5.46
C ILE A 78 -3.43 -7.04 4.87
N LEU A 79 -4.56 -7.65 5.24
CA LEU A 79 -5.89 -7.23 4.79
C LEU A 79 -6.28 -5.88 5.41
N ASN A 80 -5.87 -5.62 6.65
CA ASN A 80 -6.06 -4.35 7.35
C ASN A 80 -4.88 -3.38 7.11
N TYR A 81 -4.58 -3.11 5.85
CA TYR A 81 -3.47 -2.24 5.44
C TYR A 81 -3.58 -0.77 5.91
N ARG A 82 -4.70 -0.36 6.51
CA ARG A 82 -4.85 0.97 7.13
C ARG A 82 -4.27 1.02 8.54
N HIS A 83 -4.26 -0.11 9.23
CA HIS A 83 -3.80 -0.22 10.62
C HIS A 83 -3.11 -1.58 10.85
N PRO A 84 -2.03 -1.89 10.13
CA PRO A 84 -1.31 -3.14 10.33
C PRO A 84 -0.64 -3.16 11.71
N ARG A 85 -0.54 -4.34 12.35
CA ARG A 85 0.16 -4.46 13.64
C ARG A 85 1.66 -4.30 13.44
N ARG A 86 2.27 -3.38 14.17
CA ARG A 86 3.71 -3.09 14.07
C ARG A 86 4.60 -4.31 14.30
N GLU A 87 4.29 -5.12 15.31
CA GLU A 87 4.99 -6.37 15.62
C GLU A 87 4.97 -7.37 14.46
N PHE A 88 3.83 -7.45 13.76
CA PHE A 88 3.69 -8.29 12.58
C PHE A 88 4.63 -7.81 11.48
N ILE A 89 4.63 -6.51 11.17
CA ILE A 89 5.47 -5.94 10.10
C ILE A 89 6.96 -6.15 10.39
N GLU A 90 7.40 -5.85 11.62
CA GLU A 90 8.79 -5.98 12.03
C GLU A 90 9.31 -7.42 11.94
N SER A 91 8.43 -8.42 12.12
CA SER A 91 8.80 -9.84 12.00
C SER A 91 9.27 -10.26 10.60
N PHE A 92 8.95 -9.49 9.56
CA PHE A 92 9.34 -9.77 8.17
C PHE A 92 10.61 -9.02 7.73
N LEU A 93 11.19 -8.16 8.59
CA LEU A 93 12.45 -7.49 8.29
C LEU A 93 13.59 -8.53 8.24
N ARG A 94 14.40 -8.47 7.18
CA ARG A 94 15.63 -9.26 7.11
C ARG A 94 16.62 -8.71 8.13
N LYS A 95 17.10 -9.57 9.03
CA LYS A 95 18.13 -9.25 10.02
C LYS A 95 19.52 -9.26 9.39
#